data_AF-A0A2V9ZPD6-F1
#
_entry.id   AF-A0A2V9ZPD6-F1
#
_cell.length_a   1.000
_cell.length_b   1.000
_cell.length_c   1.000
_cell.angle_alpha   90.00
_cell.angle_beta   90.00
_cell.angle_gamma   90.00
#
_symmetry.space_group_name_H-M   'P 1'
#
loop_
_entity.id
_entity.type
_entity.pdbx_description
1 polymer ?
#
loop_
_entity_poly.entity_id
_entity_poly.type
_entity_poly.pdbx_seq_one_letter_code
_entity_poly.pdbx_strand_id
1 'polypeptide(L)'
;MIRKSTLVLAVLFLTSLCFSQTQTKKRSSHPQASPPETAKAAAGAIDEKLFGAMRWRQVGPFRGGRVLAVTGVPGEPNVFYFGAAAGGVWKSTDAGANWAPIFDKEQIASIGSIAVSPSDHNVIYVGTGEACIRGNISYGNGVYKSLDGGKTWKNIGLKDTQHIGKVVVDPRNPNIVFVA
;
A
#
# COMPACT_ATOMS: atom_id res chain seq x y z
N MET A 1 48.65 -6.13 -63.91
CA MET A 1 47.49 -5.40 -64.48
C MET A 1 46.88 -4.60 -63.33
N ILE A 2 47.34 -3.37 -63.00
CA ILE A 2 46.95 -2.06 -63.58
C ILE A 2 45.44 -1.82 -63.33
N ARG A 3 44.89 -0.81 -62.62
CA ARG A 3 45.27 0.55 -62.15
C ARG A 3 44.34 0.93 -60.96
N LYS A 4 44.84 1.45 -59.83
CA LYS A 4 44.75 2.87 -59.38
C LYS A 4 43.49 3.66 -59.81
N SER A 5 42.70 4.12 -58.83
CA SER A 5 42.07 5.45 -58.88
C SER A 5 41.88 6.02 -57.49
N THR A 6 42.61 7.10 -57.28
CA THR A 6 42.62 8.04 -56.16
C THR A 6 41.45 9.00 -56.34
N LEU A 7 40.67 9.27 -55.29
CA LEU A 7 40.00 10.57 -55.16
C LEU A 7 40.16 11.06 -53.72
N VAL A 8 41.05 12.03 -53.59
CA VAL A 8 41.17 12.92 -52.44
C VAL A 8 40.10 13.99 -52.63
N LEU A 9 39.25 14.19 -51.61
CA LEU A 9 38.56 15.47 -51.45
C LEU A 9 38.61 15.87 -49.99
N ALA A 10 39.45 16.86 -49.72
CA ALA A 10 39.53 17.58 -48.47
C ALA A 10 38.45 18.66 -48.45
N VAL A 11 37.63 18.73 -47.39
CA VAL A 11 36.92 19.96 -47.01
C VAL A 11 36.90 20.10 -45.48
N LEU A 12 37.69 21.07 -45.03
CA LEU A 12 37.73 21.83 -43.79
C LEU A 12 36.83 21.42 -42.60
N PHE A 13 37.48 20.99 -41.52
CA PHE A 13 37.00 21.16 -40.15
C PHE A 13 37.03 22.65 -39.78
N LEU A 14 35.87 23.28 -39.66
CA LEU A 14 35.75 24.59 -39.03
C LEU A 14 35.69 24.39 -37.50
N THR A 15 36.85 24.37 -36.85
CA THR A 15 36.93 24.44 -35.39
C THR A 15 36.62 25.87 -34.96
N SER A 16 35.40 26.11 -34.49
CA SER A 16 35.05 27.35 -33.80
C SER A 16 35.75 27.38 -32.44
N LEU A 17 36.99 27.88 -32.42
CA LEU A 17 37.67 28.31 -31.20
C LEU A 17 36.91 29.52 -30.64
N CYS A 18 35.98 29.28 -29.72
CA CYS A 18 35.41 30.33 -28.90
C CYS A 18 36.49 30.77 -27.90
N PHE A 19 37.27 31.78 -28.27
CA PHE A 19 38.16 32.48 -27.35
C PHE A 19 37.27 33.20 -26.32
N SER A 20 37.09 32.59 -25.15
CA SER A 20 36.50 33.28 -24.00
C SER A 20 37.54 34.27 -23.47
N GLN A 21 37.49 35.51 -23.95
CA GLN A 21 38.18 36.63 -23.30
C GLN A 21 37.66 36.73 -21.86
N THR A 22 38.46 36.33 -20.89
CA THR A 22 38.26 36.72 -19.49
C THR A 22 38.52 38.21 -19.36
N GLN A 23 37.50 39.02 -19.59
CA GLN A 23 37.48 40.40 -19.11
C GLN A 23 37.39 40.35 -17.57
N THR A 24 38.47 40.70 -16.88
CA THR A 24 38.46 41.02 -15.46
C THR A 24 37.78 42.38 -15.27
N LYS A 25 36.45 42.40 -15.42
CA LYS A 25 35.61 43.51 -15.00
C LYS A 25 35.68 43.56 -13.48
N LYS A 26 36.46 44.50 -12.93
CA LYS A 26 36.53 44.79 -11.50
C LYS A 26 35.13 45.20 -11.04
N ARG A 27 34.34 44.22 -10.58
CA ARG A 27 33.01 44.43 -10.01
C ARG A 27 33.21 45.33 -8.79
N SER A 28 32.66 46.54 -8.84
CA SER A 28 32.43 47.30 -7.62
C SER A 28 31.58 46.41 -6.70
N SER A 29 32.08 46.15 -5.49
CA SER A 29 31.35 45.41 -4.48
C SER A 29 30.17 46.27 -4.04
N HIS A 30 29.03 46.11 -4.72
CA HIS A 30 27.76 46.46 -4.12
C HIS A 30 27.63 45.63 -2.84
N PRO A 31 27.35 46.24 -1.68
CA PRO A 31 27.02 45.46 -0.50
C PRO A 31 25.80 44.62 -0.86
N GLN A 32 25.99 43.30 -0.88
CA GLN A 32 24.90 42.36 -1.10
C GLN A 32 23.96 42.52 0.08
N ALA A 33 22.82 43.17 -0.15
CA ALA A 33 21.75 43.19 0.83
C ALA A 33 21.41 41.73 1.13
N SER A 34 21.49 41.36 2.41
CA SER A 34 21.05 40.07 2.90
C SER A 34 19.64 39.79 2.35
N PRO A 35 19.35 38.57 1.88
CA PRO A 35 17.97 38.20 1.53
C PRO A 35 17.06 38.61 2.69
N PRO A 36 15.85 39.15 2.44
CA PRO A 36 14.91 39.37 3.53
C PRO A 36 14.75 38.03 4.24
N GLU A 37 15.06 38.03 5.54
CA GLU A 37 14.87 36.89 6.40
C GLU A 37 13.38 36.57 6.35
N THR A 38 12.98 35.60 5.52
CA THR A 38 11.62 35.06 5.54
C THR A 38 11.44 34.53 6.94
N ALA A 39 10.79 35.31 7.78
CA ALA A 39 10.33 34.88 9.09
C ALA A 39 9.50 33.64 8.83
N LYS A 40 10.10 32.47 9.09
CA LYS A 40 9.40 31.20 9.13
C LYS A 40 8.41 31.37 10.25
N ALA A 41 7.16 31.72 9.90
CA ALA A 41 6.08 31.80 10.86
C ALA A 41 6.13 30.48 11.62
N ALA A 42 6.49 30.55 12.90
CA ALA A 42 6.45 29.41 13.77
C ALA A 42 4.97 29.06 13.86
N ALA A 43 4.53 28.08 13.07
CA ALA A 43 3.23 27.48 13.27
C ALA A 43 3.24 27.00 14.72
N GLY A 44 2.50 27.70 15.58
CA GLY A 44 2.38 27.33 16.98
C GLY A 44 1.95 25.88 17.07
N ALA A 45 2.49 25.15 18.04
CA ALA A 45 2.07 23.77 18.28
C ALA A 45 0.54 23.75 18.46
N ILE A 46 -0.16 22.96 17.66
CA ILE A 46 -1.61 22.81 17.78
C ILE A 46 -1.88 21.93 19.01
N ASP A 47 -2.72 22.40 19.92
CA ASP A 47 -3.14 21.61 21.09
C ASP A 47 -3.95 20.38 20.62
N GLU A 48 -3.40 19.18 20.82
CA GLU A 48 -4.03 17.92 20.44
C GLU A 48 -5.40 17.72 21.08
N LYS A 49 -5.68 18.37 22.23
CA LYS A 49 -6.98 18.32 22.89
C LYS A 49 -8.11 18.83 22.00
N LEU A 50 -7.82 19.74 21.07
CA LEU A 50 -8.79 20.25 20.09
C LEU A 50 -9.32 19.14 19.16
N PHE A 51 -8.57 18.05 19.00
CA PHE A 51 -8.95 16.92 18.15
C PHE A 51 -9.69 15.81 18.92
N GLY A 52 -9.83 15.91 20.25
CA GLY A 52 -10.41 14.84 21.08
C GLY A 52 -11.86 14.49 20.74
N ALA A 53 -12.61 15.41 20.13
CA ALA A 53 -13.96 15.20 19.64
C ALA A 53 -14.03 14.74 18.17
N MET A 54 -12.92 14.79 17.42
CA MET A 54 -12.91 14.33 16.03
C MET A 54 -13.16 12.84 15.97
N ARG A 55 -13.99 12.45 15.01
CA ARG A 55 -14.34 11.06 14.73
C ARG A 55 -14.15 10.83 13.25
N TRP A 56 -13.46 9.74 12.91
CA TRP A 56 -13.49 9.24 11.55
C TRP A 56 -14.92 8.86 11.20
N ARG A 57 -15.36 9.25 10.00
CA ARG A 57 -16.63 8.82 9.43
C ARG A 57 -16.42 8.38 8.00
N GLN A 58 -17.11 7.32 7.60
CA GLN A 58 -17.17 6.92 6.21
C GLN A 58 -17.92 8.00 5.42
N VAL A 59 -17.28 8.55 4.38
CA VAL A 59 -17.92 9.53 3.48
C VAL A 59 -18.57 8.86 2.27
N GLY A 60 -18.24 7.57 2.05
CA GLY A 60 -18.82 6.73 1.01
C GLY A 60 -17.82 6.43 -0.12
N PRO A 61 -18.21 5.55 -1.06
CA PRO A 61 -19.49 4.81 -1.09
C PRO A 61 -19.59 3.79 0.06
N PHE A 62 -20.80 3.57 0.57
CA PHE A 62 -21.07 2.65 1.71
C PHE A 62 -20.80 1.18 1.38
N ARG A 63 -20.67 0.86 0.09
CA ARG A 63 -20.35 -0.44 -0.46
C ARG A 63 -19.39 -0.20 -1.63
N GLY A 64 -18.26 -0.87 -1.66
CA GLY A 64 -17.36 -0.76 -2.80
C GLY A 64 -15.90 -0.96 -2.46
N GLY A 65 -15.07 -0.75 -3.47
CA GLY A 65 -13.67 -1.15 -3.46
C GLY A 65 -13.46 -2.53 -4.06
N ARG A 66 -12.21 -2.86 -4.34
CA ARG A 66 -11.83 -4.18 -4.86
C ARG A 66 -11.80 -5.19 -3.72
N VAL A 67 -12.52 -6.29 -3.89
CA VAL A 67 -12.61 -7.41 -2.94
C VAL A 67 -11.99 -8.64 -3.59
N LEU A 68 -11.17 -9.38 -2.83
CA LEU A 68 -10.52 -10.62 -3.28
C LEU A 68 -10.92 -11.83 -2.46
N ALA A 69 -11.32 -11.63 -1.21
CA ALA A 69 -11.73 -12.70 -0.30
C ALA A 69 -13.17 -12.47 0.13
N VAL A 70 -13.99 -13.52 0.06
CA VAL A 70 -15.36 -13.55 0.60
C VAL A 70 -15.58 -14.92 1.23
N THR A 71 -16.22 -14.96 2.39
CA THR A 71 -16.70 -16.21 2.98
C THR A 71 -17.99 -15.99 3.76
N GLY A 72 -18.92 -16.94 3.64
CA GLY A 72 -20.03 -17.10 4.57
C GLY A 72 -19.67 -18.05 5.71
N VAL A 73 -20.60 -18.25 6.63
CA VAL A 73 -20.46 -19.18 7.77
C VAL A 73 -21.58 -20.22 7.72
N PRO A 74 -21.27 -21.52 7.56
CA PRO A 74 -22.27 -22.59 7.57
C PRO A 74 -23.12 -22.55 8.85
N GLY A 75 -24.45 -22.62 8.73
CA GLY A 75 -25.35 -22.54 9.88
C GLY A 75 -25.66 -21.11 10.37
N GLU A 76 -24.97 -20.09 9.85
CA GLU A 76 -25.20 -18.68 10.18
C GLU A 76 -25.50 -17.88 8.90
N PRO A 77 -26.74 -17.96 8.36
CA PRO A 77 -27.07 -17.45 7.02
C PRO A 77 -26.96 -15.93 6.85
N ASN A 78 -26.84 -15.19 7.97
CA ASN A 78 -26.71 -13.73 7.95
C ASN A 78 -25.26 -13.27 8.12
N VAL A 79 -24.32 -14.18 8.36
CA VAL A 79 -22.93 -13.84 8.68
C VAL A 79 -22.03 -14.02 7.48
N PHE A 80 -21.42 -12.91 7.07
CA PHE A 80 -20.51 -12.85 5.94
C PHE A 80 -19.28 -12.03 6.27
N TYR A 81 -18.17 -12.38 5.64
CA TYR A 81 -16.93 -11.65 5.71
C TYR A 81 -16.44 -11.35 4.29
N PHE A 82 -15.83 -10.18 4.12
CA PHE A 82 -15.04 -9.90 2.93
C PHE A 82 -13.69 -9.26 3.28
N GLY A 83 -12.72 -9.46 2.40
CA GLY A 83 -11.38 -8.89 2.47
C GLY A 83 -11.13 -8.00 1.27
N ALA A 84 -10.79 -6.74 1.54
CA ALA A 84 -10.51 -5.74 0.52
C ALA A 84 -9.01 -5.74 0.14
N ALA A 85 -8.73 -5.33 -1.10
CA ALA A 85 -7.38 -5.19 -1.63
C ALA A 85 -6.49 -4.21 -0.84
N ALA A 86 -7.10 -3.17 -0.25
CA ALA A 86 -6.44 -2.14 0.55
C ALA A 86 -7.41 -1.54 1.59
N GLY A 87 -8.24 -2.38 2.21
CA GLY A 87 -9.29 -1.94 3.14
C GLY A 87 -9.56 -2.89 4.30
N GLY A 88 -8.70 -3.87 4.54
CA GLY A 88 -8.81 -4.80 5.66
C GLY A 88 -9.98 -5.78 5.51
N VAL A 89 -10.40 -6.34 6.65
CA VAL A 89 -11.49 -7.32 6.76
C VAL A 89 -12.75 -6.63 7.27
N TRP A 90 -13.87 -6.99 6.67
CA TRP A 90 -15.21 -6.50 7.01
C TRP A 90 -16.13 -7.66 7.33
N LYS A 91 -17.07 -7.43 8.25
CA LYS A 91 -18.08 -8.39 8.67
C LYS A 91 -19.48 -7.82 8.54
N SER A 92 -20.41 -8.64 8.06
CA SER A 92 -21.84 -8.42 8.14
C SER A 92 -22.47 -9.49 9.03
N THR A 93 -23.54 -9.10 9.73
CA THR A 93 -24.39 -9.99 10.53
C THR A 93 -25.87 -9.89 10.11
N ASP A 94 -26.13 -9.27 8.97
CA ASP A 94 -27.46 -8.98 8.42
C ASP A 94 -27.50 -9.23 6.90
N ALA A 95 -26.87 -10.33 6.49
CA ALA A 95 -26.87 -10.83 5.11
C ALA A 95 -26.31 -9.84 4.07
N GLY A 96 -25.30 -9.06 4.47
CA GLY A 96 -24.63 -8.10 3.60
C GLY A 96 -25.32 -6.74 3.48
N ALA A 97 -26.40 -6.51 4.24
CA ALA A 97 -27.06 -5.21 4.28
C ALA A 97 -26.16 -4.13 4.88
N ASN A 98 -25.48 -4.42 6.00
CA ASN A 98 -24.50 -3.55 6.65
C ASN A 98 -23.18 -4.27 6.90
N TRP A 99 -22.09 -3.50 6.94
CA TRP A 99 -20.73 -4.00 7.11
C TRP A 99 -19.96 -3.18 8.14
N ALA A 100 -19.27 -3.86 9.04
CA ALA A 100 -18.38 -3.25 10.02
C ALA A 100 -16.92 -3.64 9.72
N PRO A 101 -15.96 -2.70 9.76
CA PRO A 101 -14.55 -3.05 9.68
C PRO A 101 -14.12 -3.73 10.98
N ILE A 102 -13.39 -4.83 10.86
CA ILE A 102 -12.93 -5.63 12.01
C ILE A 102 -11.40 -5.77 12.05
N PHE A 103 -10.68 -5.07 11.17
CA PHE A 103 -9.22 -5.21 10.99
C PHE A 103 -8.47 -3.87 11.03
N ASP A 104 -9.16 -2.75 11.32
CA ASP A 104 -8.59 -1.39 11.26
C ASP A 104 -7.45 -1.11 12.25
N LYS A 105 -7.25 -1.98 13.23
CA LYS A 105 -6.16 -1.87 14.22
C LYS A 105 -4.86 -2.49 13.73
N GLU A 106 -4.91 -3.25 12.64
CA GLU A 106 -3.75 -3.94 12.11
C GLU A 106 -2.99 -3.07 11.11
N GLN A 107 -1.68 -3.31 11.00
CA GLN A 107 -0.78 -2.48 10.18
C GLN A 107 -0.91 -2.74 8.67
N ILE A 108 -1.70 -3.73 8.26
CA ILE A 108 -1.85 -4.13 6.87
C ILE A 108 -3.32 -4.11 6.48
N ALA A 109 -3.61 -3.53 5.31
CA ALA A 109 -4.96 -3.44 4.79
C ALA A 109 -5.21 -4.35 3.59
N SER A 110 -4.16 -5.02 3.09
CA SER A 110 -4.26 -5.88 1.92
C SER A 110 -4.64 -7.29 2.30
N ILE A 111 -5.79 -7.76 1.84
CA ILE A 111 -6.33 -9.09 2.15
C ILE A 111 -6.39 -9.95 0.89
N GLY A 112 -5.75 -11.12 0.95
CA GLY A 112 -5.76 -12.10 -0.13
C GLY A 112 -6.70 -13.28 0.13
N SER A 113 -6.88 -13.68 1.39
CA SER A 113 -7.76 -14.80 1.75
C SER A 113 -8.33 -14.65 3.17
N ILE A 114 -9.54 -15.17 3.37
CA ILE A 114 -10.20 -15.27 4.68
C ILE A 114 -10.76 -16.69 4.82
N ALA A 115 -10.57 -17.31 5.98
CA ALA A 115 -11.18 -18.59 6.32
C ALA A 115 -11.72 -18.56 7.75
N VAL A 116 -13.00 -18.88 7.92
CA VAL A 116 -13.62 -19.14 9.23
C VAL A 116 -13.55 -20.65 9.47
N SER A 117 -13.14 -21.07 10.67
CA SER A 117 -13.07 -22.50 10.99
C SER A 117 -14.47 -23.12 11.04
N PRO A 118 -14.73 -24.25 10.35
CA PRO A 118 -16.03 -24.92 10.42
C PRO A 118 -16.38 -25.54 11.78
N SER A 119 -15.38 -25.83 12.62
CA SER A 119 -15.58 -26.45 13.94
C SER A 119 -15.69 -25.45 15.09
N ASP A 120 -15.22 -24.21 14.89
CA ASP A 120 -15.38 -23.10 15.83
C ASP A 120 -15.35 -21.77 15.08
N HIS A 121 -16.53 -21.16 14.88
CA HIS A 121 -16.67 -19.92 14.12
C HIS A 121 -16.01 -18.69 14.78
N ASN A 122 -15.54 -18.79 16.04
CA ASN A 122 -14.71 -17.75 16.64
C ASN A 122 -13.29 -17.72 16.08
N VAL A 123 -12.82 -18.85 15.54
CA VAL A 123 -11.48 -18.96 14.96
C VAL A 123 -11.51 -18.55 13.50
N ILE A 124 -10.83 -17.44 13.21
CA ILE A 124 -10.73 -16.88 11.86
C ILE A 124 -9.26 -16.72 11.50
N TYR A 125 -8.91 -17.13 10.28
CA TYR A 125 -7.60 -16.90 9.69
C TYR A 125 -7.70 -15.95 8.50
N VAL A 126 -6.72 -15.05 8.40
CA VAL A 126 -6.61 -14.05 7.33
C VAL A 126 -5.23 -14.13 6.72
N GLY A 127 -5.18 -14.44 5.43
CA GLY A 127 -3.98 -14.33 4.61
C GLY A 127 -3.90 -12.92 4.01
N THR A 128 -2.79 -12.23 4.23
CA THR A 128 -2.61 -10.86 3.77
C THR A 128 -1.84 -10.79 2.45
N GLY A 129 -2.08 -9.72 1.70
CA GLY A 129 -1.49 -9.46 0.40
C GLY A 129 -2.31 -9.98 -0.77
N GLU A 130 -2.42 -9.18 -1.82
CA GLU A 130 -3.22 -9.52 -2.99
C GLU A 130 -2.53 -10.61 -3.83
N ALA A 131 -3.23 -11.73 -4.10
CA ALA A 131 -2.72 -12.76 -5.01
C ALA A 131 -3.08 -12.52 -6.48
N CYS A 132 -4.00 -11.60 -6.78
CA CYS A 132 -4.36 -11.29 -8.16
C CYS A 132 -3.32 -10.36 -8.80
N ILE A 133 -2.51 -10.88 -9.72
CA ILE A 133 -1.47 -10.10 -10.41
C ILE A 133 -2.13 -9.02 -11.30
N ARG A 134 -1.90 -7.75 -10.97
CA ARG A 134 -2.35 -6.57 -11.72
C ARG A 134 -1.30 -5.45 -11.60
N GLY A 135 -1.48 -4.36 -12.35
CA GLY A 135 -0.57 -3.21 -12.31
C GLY A 135 -0.54 -2.43 -10.99
N ASN A 136 -1.50 -2.68 -10.08
CA ASN A 136 -1.62 -2.00 -8.79
C ASN A 136 -1.94 -3.01 -7.66
N ILE A 137 -0.96 -3.80 -7.25
CA ILE A 137 -1.10 -4.77 -6.16
C ILE A 137 -0.44 -4.26 -4.88
N SER A 138 -1.09 -4.47 -3.74
CA SER A 138 -0.48 -4.29 -2.42
C SER A 138 0.03 -5.61 -1.87
N TYR A 139 1.19 -5.56 -1.22
CA TYR A 139 1.74 -6.67 -0.44
C TYR A 139 1.04 -6.80 0.91
N GLY A 140 1.24 -7.95 1.53
CA GLY A 140 0.85 -8.31 2.88
C GLY A 140 2.07 -8.57 3.77
N ASN A 141 1.82 -8.97 5.01
CA ASN A 141 2.85 -9.26 6.01
C ASN A 141 2.54 -10.56 6.80
N GLY A 142 1.92 -11.53 6.13
CA GLY A 142 1.72 -12.88 6.64
C GLY A 142 0.28 -13.20 7.04
N VAL A 143 0.14 -14.14 7.98
CA VAL A 143 -1.16 -14.66 8.42
C VAL A 143 -1.55 -14.09 9.77
N TYR A 144 -2.81 -13.67 9.89
CA TYR A 144 -3.43 -13.29 11.15
C TYR A 144 -4.43 -14.35 11.59
N LYS A 145 -4.52 -14.54 12.91
CA LYS A 145 -5.50 -15.39 13.57
C LYS A 145 -6.31 -14.57 14.57
N SER A 146 -7.62 -14.76 14.56
CA SER A 146 -8.53 -14.33 15.64
C SER A 146 -9.07 -15.56 16.35
N LEU A 147 -9.36 -15.41 17.64
CA LEU A 147 -10.00 -16.41 18.51
C LEU A 147 -11.35 -15.91 19.07
N ASP A 148 -11.81 -14.74 18.65
CA ASP A 148 -12.97 -14.05 19.22
C ASP A 148 -13.91 -13.49 18.15
N GLY A 149 -13.94 -14.15 16.99
CA GLY A 149 -14.81 -13.77 15.87
C GLY A 149 -14.38 -12.47 15.18
N GLY A 150 -13.09 -12.13 15.28
CA GLY A 150 -12.46 -10.99 14.62
C GLY A 150 -12.42 -9.69 15.43
N LYS A 151 -12.64 -9.74 16.75
CA LYS A 151 -12.52 -8.55 17.61
C LYS A 151 -11.06 -8.21 17.90
N THR A 152 -10.21 -9.23 18.02
CA THR A 152 -8.76 -9.12 18.15
C THR A 152 -8.06 -10.07 17.18
N TRP A 153 -6.85 -9.66 16.77
CA TRP A 153 -6.03 -10.40 15.83
C TRP A 153 -4.61 -10.54 16.36
N LYS A 154 -3.97 -11.64 15.97
CA LYS A 154 -2.55 -11.89 16.19
C LYS A 154 -1.90 -12.31 14.88
N ASN A 155 -0.83 -11.65 14.47
CA ASN A 155 0.01 -12.14 13.39
C ASN A 155 0.76 -13.40 13.87
N ILE A 156 0.60 -14.51 13.15
CA ILE A 156 1.13 -15.82 13.53
C ILE A 156 2.31 -16.29 12.66
N GLY A 157 2.80 -15.45 11.73
CA GLY A 157 3.97 -15.74 10.90
C GLY A 157 3.74 -15.59 9.40
N LEU A 158 4.64 -16.17 8.60
CA LEU A 158 4.67 -16.05 7.12
C LEU A 158 4.86 -14.60 6.62
N LYS A 159 5.62 -13.80 7.38
CA LYS A 159 5.74 -12.35 7.14
C LYS A 159 6.32 -12.00 5.77
N ASP A 160 7.22 -12.84 5.27
CA ASP A 160 7.93 -12.60 4.01
C ASP A 160 7.21 -13.16 2.78
N THR A 161 6.07 -13.85 2.95
CA THR A 161 5.31 -14.42 1.83
C THR A 161 4.71 -13.35 0.93
N GLN A 162 4.42 -12.17 1.48
CA GLN A 162 3.84 -10.98 0.83
C GLN A 162 2.48 -11.17 0.14
N HIS A 163 2.18 -12.31 -0.48
CA HIS A 163 0.96 -12.54 -1.25
C HIS A 163 0.40 -13.91 -0.90
N ILE A 164 -0.60 -13.95 -0.03
CA ILE A 164 -1.27 -15.20 0.37
C ILE A 164 -2.61 -15.29 -0.36
N GLY A 165 -2.70 -16.19 -1.33
CA GLY A 165 -3.88 -16.35 -2.17
C GLY A 165 -4.92 -17.32 -1.60
N LYS A 166 -4.52 -18.18 -0.66
CA LYS A 166 -5.45 -19.13 -0.07
C LYS A 166 -5.11 -19.49 1.37
N VAL A 167 -6.15 -19.56 2.18
CA VAL A 167 -6.13 -20.14 3.52
C VAL A 167 -7.31 -21.11 3.61
N VAL A 168 -7.07 -22.32 4.14
CA VAL A 168 -8.11 -23.34 4.39
C VAL A 168 -7.88 -23.93 5.77
N VAL A 169 -8.94 -24.05 6.56
CA VAL A 169 -8.90 -24.62 7.92
C VAL A 169 -9.45 -26.06 7.86
N ASP A 170 -8.82 -26.99 8.58
CA ASP A 170 -9.35 -28.34 8.73
C ASP A 170 -10.75 -28.27 9.37
N PRO A 171 -11.77 -28.94 8.79
CA PRO A 171 -13.14 -28.84 9.28
C PRO A 171 -13.35 -29.40 10.68
N ARG A 172 -12.46 -30.28 11.17
CA ARG A 172 -12.55 -30.96 12.47
C ARG A 172 -11.59 -30.38 13.51
N ASN A 173 -10.59 -29.62 13.10
CA ASN A 173 -9.60 -29.05 14.01
C ASN A 173 -9.21 -27.62 13.60
N PRO A 174 -9.61 -26.59 14.38
CA PRO A 174 -9.33 -25.19 14.04
C PRO A 174 -7.85 -24.82 14.11
N ASN A 175 -6.97 -25.71 14.61
CA ASN A 175 -5.54 -25.47 14.71
C ASN A 175 -4.73 -26.03 13.53
N ILE A 176 -5.36 -26.79 12.64
CA ILE A 176 -4.73 -27.25 11.41
C ILE A 176 -5.19 -26.32 10.28
N VAL A 177 -4.24 -25.62 9.67
CA VAL A 177 -4.48 -24.64 8.63
C VAL A 177 -3.47 -24.81 7.50
N PHE A 178 -3.95 -24.75 6.26
CA PHE A 178 -3.15 -24.78 5.05
C PHE A 178 -3.13 -23.38 4.43
N VAL A 179 -1.96 -22.93 4.00
CA VAL A 179 -1.73 -21.60 3.44
C VAL A 179 -0.97 -21.74 2.13
N ALA A 180 -1.40 -21.00 1.09
CA ALA A 180 -0.78 -20.96 -0.23
C ALA A 180 -0.75 -19.55 -0.80
#